data_AF-A0A917B6X2-F1
#
_entry.id   AF-A0A917B6X2-F1
#
_cell.length_a   1.000
_cell.length_b   1.000
_cell.length_c   1.000
_cell.angle_alpha   90.00
_cell.angle_beta   90.00
_cell.angle_gamma   90.00
#
_symmetry.space_group_name_H-M   'P 1'
#
loop_
_entity.id
_entity.type
_entity.pdbx_description
1 polymer ?
#
loop_
_entity_poly.entity_id
_entity_poly.type
_entity_poly.pdbx_seq_one_letter_code
_entity_poly.pdbx_strand_id
1 'polypeptide(L)'
;MNKVLFFFSNLLVILGVCTLFVTGILSKILPMLGRAAYQAAAAGSYSQEDYIVNFTTINIFAFLLIAIGAVSSYLIYKQVLVETEV
;
A
#
# COMPACT_ATOMS: atom_id res chain seq x y z
N MET A 1 -6.35 24.24 13.01
CA MET A 1 -5.33 23.58 12.17
C MET A 1 -5.35 22.05 12.30
N ASN A 2 -5.60 21.51 13.50
CA ASN A 2 -5.57 20.06 13.79
C ASN A 2 -6.52 19.19 12.94
N LYS A 3 -7.70 19.69 12.55
CA LYS A 3 -8.68 18.93 11.73
C LYS A 3 -8.16 18.60 10.32
N VAL A 4 -7.47 19.55 9.69
CA VAL A 4 -6.88 19.35 8.35
C VAL A 4 -5.72 18.35 8.44
N LEU A 5 -4.86 18.52 9.45
CA LEU A 5 -3.74 17.61 9.69
C LEU A 5 -4.21 16.17 10.01
N PHE A 6 -5.31 16.05 10.77
CA PHE A 6 -5.96 14.78 11.05
C PHE A 6 -6.49 14.11 9.77
N PHE A 7 -7.16 14.88 8.89
CA PHE A 7 -7.61 14.35 7.60
C PHE A 7 -6.45 13.82 6.75
N PHE A 8 -5.38 14.60 6.58
CA PHE A 8 -4.21 14.15 5.83
C PHE A 8 -3.52 12.92 6.46
N SER A 9 -3.47 12.84 7.79
CA SER A 9 -2.92 11.67 8.50
C SER A 9 -3.71 10.40 8.19
N ASN A 10 -5.05 10.48 8.19
CA ASN A 10 -5.91 9.36 7.81
C ASN A 10 -5.82 9.05 6.31
N LEU A 11 -5.64 10.05 5.46
CA LEU A 11 -5.41 9.85 4.02
C LEU A 11 -4.14 9.04 3.77
N LEU A 12 -3.04 9.30 4.50
CA LEU A 12 -1.80 8.50 4.41
C LEU A 12 -2.03 7.04 4.76
N VAL A 13 -2.83 6.76 5.79
CA VAL A 13 -3.21 5.38 6.18
C VAL A 13 -3.97 4.71 5.04
N ILE A 14 -4.99 5.38 4.49
CA ILE A 14 -5.78 4.84 3.38
C ILE A 14 -4.91 4.56 2.16
N LEU A 15 -4.03 5.49 1.80
CA LEU A 15 -3.11 5.31 0.67
C LEU A 15 -2.19 4.11 0.88
N GLY A 16 -1.59 3.95 2.07
CA GLY A 16 -0.74 2.80 2.36
C GLY A 16 -1.51 1.47 2.29
N VAL A 17 -2.75 1.42 2.79
CA VAL A 17 -3.61 0.23 2.69
C VAL A 17 -3.93 -0.08 1.22
N CYS A 18 -4.30 0.92 0.44
CA CYS A 18 -4.54 0.77 -1.00
C CYS A 18 -3.29 0.25 -1.73
N THR A 19 -2.10 0.74 -1.39
CA THR A 19 -0.84 0.27 -1.97
C THR A 19 -0.58 -1.21 -1.65
N LEU A 20 -0.76 -1.64 -0.40
CA LEU A 20 -0.63 -3.05 -0.01
C LEU A 20 -1.64 -3.94 -0.74
N PHE A 21 -2.86 -3.45 -0.92
CA PHE A 21 -3.90 -4.18 -1.64
C PHE A 21 -3.56 -4.35 -3.12
N VAL A 22 -3.18 -3.26 -3.80
CA VAL A 22 -2.84 -3.27 -5.24
C VAL A 22 -1.61 -4.12 -5.52
N THR A 23 -0.55 -4.01 -4.70
CA THR A 23 0.66 -4.83 -4.83
C THR A 23 0.37 -6.31 -4.58
N GLY A 24 -0.51 -6.62 -3.62
CA GLY A 24 -1.00 -7.99 -3.38
C GLY A 24 -1.74 -8.56 -4.59
N ILE A 25 -2.60 -7.77 -5.24
CA ILE A 25 -3.26 -8.16 -6.49
C ILE A 25 -2.24 -8.37 -7.61
N LEU A 26 -1.35 -7.39 -7.84
CA LEU A 26 -0.35 -7.44 -8.91
C LEU A 26 0.58 -8.65 -8.78
N SER A 27 0.99 -9.00 -7.55
CA SER A 27 1.84 -10.18 -7.30
C SER A 27 1.23 -11.50 -7.79
N LYS A 28 -0.11 -11.57 -7.90
CA LYS A 28 -0.85 -12.73 -8.41
C LYS A 28 -1.19 -12.59 -9.89
N ILE A 29 -1.59 -11.41 -10.31
CA ILE A 29 -2.06 -11.15 -11.67
C ILE A 29 -0.89 -11.15 -12.66
N LEU A 30 0.27 -10.58 -12.32
CA LEU A 30 1.40 -10.47 -13.25
C LEU A 30 1.91 -11.82 -13.76
N PRO A 31 2.12 -12.86 -12.91
CA PRO A 31 2.46 -14.19 -13.40
C PRO A 31 1.39 -14.81 -14.30
N MET A 32 0.10 -14.63 -13.96
CA MET A 32 -1.01 -15.15 -14.77
C MET A 32 -1.10 -14.48 -16.13
N LEU A 33 -0.95 -13.16 -16.19
CA LEU A 33 -0.91 -12.40 -17.44
C LEU A 33 0.33 -12.77 -18.26
N GLY A 34 1.48 -12.95 -17.63
CA GLY A 34 2.69 -13.44 -18.29
C GLY A 34 2.47 -14.79 -18.97
N ARG A 35 1.81 -15.72 -18.27
CA ARG A 35 1.44 -17.03 -18.84
C ARG A 35 0.48 -16.90 -20.02
N ALA A 36 -0.55 -16.08 -19.89
CA ALA A 36 -1.52 -15.85 -20.96
C ALA A 36 -0.87 -15.22 -22.20
N ALA A 37 0.01 -14.23 -22.00
CA ALA A 37 0.76 -13.57 -23.07
C ALA A 37 1.71 -14.55 -23.78
N TYR A 38 2.41 -15.39 -23.02
CA TYR A 38 3.27 -16.44 -23.57
C TYR A 38 2.47 -17.45 -24.43
N GLN A 39 1.31 -17.92 -23.93
CA GLN A 39 0.44 -18.82 -24.69
C GLN A 39 -0.07 -18.17 -25.98
N ALA A 40 -0.45 -16.90 -25.91
CA ALA A 40 -0.90 -16.13 -27.08
C ALA A 40 0.22 -15.92 -28.12
N ALA A 41 1.47 -15.81 -27.67
CA ALA A 41 2.63 -15.63 -28.55
C ALA A 41 3.13 -16.94 -29.19
N ALA A 42 2.62 -18.12 -28.79
CA ALA A 42 3.11 -19.44 -29.19
C ALA A 42 4.65 -19.58 -29.08
N ALA A 43 5.25 -18.88 -28.11
CA ALA A 43 6.69 -18.72 -28.00
C ALA A 43 7.33 -19.87 -27.19
N GLY A 44 8.65 -20.08 -27.37
CA GLY A 44 9.50 -21.18 -26.87
C GLY A 44 9.19 -21.78 -25.49
N SER A 45 9.92 -21.44 -24.43
CA SER A 45 9.71 -21.99 -23.07
C SER A 45 9.25 -20.92 -22.09
N TYR A 46 8.23 -21.21 -21.28
CA TYR A 46 7.75 -20.32 -20.21
C TYR A 46 8.48 -20.60 -18.90
N SER A 47 9.05 -19.57 -18.29
CA SER A 47 9.45 -19.57 -16.88
C SER A 47 8.55 -18.62 -16.11
N GLN A 48 7.93 -19.12 -15.05
CA GLN A 48 7.07 -18.30 -14.20
C GLN A 48 7.89 -17.25 -13.42
N GLU A 49 9.16 -17.55 -13.15
CA GLU A 49 10.07 -16.72 -12.37
C GLU A 49 10.33 -15.36 -13.04
N ASP A 50 10.30 -15.31 -14.38
CA ASP A 50 10.53 -14.10 -15.17
C ASP A 50 9.42 -13.05 -14.98
N TYR A 51 8.26 -13.45 -14.45
CA TYR A 51 7.10 -12.59 -14.22
C TYR A 51 6.82 -12.32 -12.75
N ILE A 52 7.66 -12.83 -11.83
CA ILE A 52 7.55 -12.57 -10.40
C ILE A 52 8.20 -11.22 -10.11
N VAL A 53 7.37 -10.23 -9.81
CA VAL A 53 7.84 -8.90 -9.38
C VAL A 53 7.94 -8.85 -7.86
N ASN A 54 9.11 -8.45 -7.37
CA ASN A 54 9.33 -8.26 -5.95
C ASN A 54 8.77 -6.91 -5.49
N PHE A 55 7.62 -6.94 -4.80
CA PHE A 55 6.98 -5.77 -4.22
C PHE A 55 7.41 -5.47 -2.78
N THR A 56 8.40 -6.18 -2.21
CA THR A 56 8.81 -6.02 -0.80
C THR A 56 9.16 -4.58 -0.45
N THR A 57 9.95 -3.90 -1.28
CA THR A 57 10.32 -2.49 -1.04
C THR A 57 9.09 -1.58 -1.00
N ILE A 58 8.17 -1.74 -1.95
CA ILE A 58 6.93 -0.96 -2.03
C ILE A 58 6.05 -1.24 -0.80
N ASN A 59 5.95 -2.51 -0.40
CA ASN A 59 5.18 -2.90 0.78
C ASN A 59 5.76 -2.32 2.07
N ILE A 60 7.09 -2.26 2.21
CA ILE A 60 7.74 -1.60 3.36
C ILE A 60 7.36 -0.11 3.41
N PHE A 61 7.43 0.61 2.29
CA PHE A 61 7.02 2.02 2.24
C PHE A 61 5.54 2.20 2.56
N ALA A 62 4.67 1.30 2.09
CA ALA A 62 3.25 1.32 2.42
C ALA A 62 3.00 1.10 3.92
N PHE A 63 3.73 0.17 4.55
CA PHE A 63 3.70 -0.02 6.01
C PHE A 63 4.16 1.22 6.78
N LEU A 64 5.24 1.88 6.33
CA LEU A 64 5.71 3.12 6.94
C LEU A 64 4.67 4.25 6.83
N LEU A 65 4.01 4.38 5.67
CA LEU A 65 2.92 5.34 5.48
C LEU A 65 1.76 5.10 6.46
N ILE A 66 1.35 3.84 6.63
CA ILE A 66 0.31 3.46 7.59
C ILE A 66 0.75 3.79 9.01
N ALA A 67 1.97 3.43 9.40
CA ALA A 67 2.48 3.65 10.74
C ALA A 67 2.56 5.15 11.08
N ILE A 68 3.13 5.95 10.18
CA ILE A 68 3.25 7.41 10.37
C ILE A 68 1.87 8.06 10.43
N GLY A 69 0.97 7.69 9.52
CA GLY A 69 -0.40 8.20 9.49
C GLY A 69 -1.18 7.85 10.77
N ALA A 70 -1.08 6.60 11.22
CA ALA A 70 -1.76 6.14 12.44
C ALA A 70 -1.22 6.81 13.70
N VAL A 71 0.11 6.91 13.85
CA VAL A 71 0.75 7.58 15.01
C VAL A 71 0.38 9.07 15.02
N SER A 72 0.47 9.75 13.87
CA SER A 72 0.13 11.17 13.77
C SER A 72 -1.35 11.41 14.10
N SER A 73 -2.25 10.58 13.57
CA SER A 73 -3.68 10.63 13.85
C SER A 73 -3.98 10.45 15.35
N TYR A 74 -3.33 9.48 16.01
CA TYR A 74 -3.47 9.26 17.46
C TYR A 74 -2.98 10.44 18.30
N LEU A 75 -1.81 11.00 17.96
CA LEU A 75 -1.25 12.15 18.68
C LEU A 75 -2.16 13.38 18.56
N ILE A 76 -2.70 13.65 17.38
CA ILE A 76 -3.63 14.76 17.15
C ILE A 76 -4.93 14.53 17.94
N TYR A 77 -5.47 13.32 17.92
CA TYR A 77 -6.67 12.98 18.68
C TYR A 77 -6.49 13.21 20.18
N LYS A 78 -5.36 12.77 20.74
CA LYS A 78 -5.02 12.99 22.15
C LYS A 78 -4.93 14.48 22.50
N GLN A 79 -4.30 15.30 21.66
CA GLN A 79 -4.19 16.75 21.89
C GLN A 79 -5.55 17.43 21.92
N VAL A 80 -6.47 17.04 21.04
CA VAL A 80 -7.84 17.58 21.00
C VAL A 80 -8.62 17.24 22.27
N LEU A 81 -8.46 16.03 22.81
CA LEU A 81 -9.11 15.66 24.08
C LEU A 81 -8.63 16.49 25.27
N VAL A 82 -7.33 16.78 25.34
CA VAL A 82 -6.75 17.61 26.41
C VAL A 82 -7.25 19.06 26.34
N GLU A 83 -7.39 19.64 25.15
CA GLU A 83 -7.96 20.98 24.98
C GLU A 83 -9.44 21.08 25.40
N THR A 84 -10.19 19.98 25.38
CA THR A 84 -11.61 19.97 25.80
C THR A 84 -11.84 19.81 27.29
N GLU A 85 -10.82 19.41 28.06
CA GLU A 85 -10.90 19.22 29.52
C GLU A 85 -10.45 20.45 30.33
N VAL A 86 -9.92 21.50 29.68
CA VAL A 86 -9.45 22.76 30.28
C VAL A 86 -10.45 23.89 30.03
#